data_AF-A0AA95HMX5-F1
#
_entry.id   AF-A0AA95HMX5-F1
#
_cell.length_a   1.000
_cell.length_b   1.000
_cell.length_c   1.000
_cell.angle_alpha   90.00
_cell.angle_beta   90.00
_cell.angle_gamma   90.00
#
_symmetry.space_group_name_H-M   'P 1'
#
loop_
_entity.id
_entity.type
_entity.pdbx_description
1 polymer ?
#
loop_
_entity_poly.entity_id
_entity_poly.type
_entity_poly.pdbx_seq_one_letter_code
_entity_poly.pdbx_strand_id
1 'polypeptide(L)'
;MFEAMRLFLFVEGMSFVIGADERLIQYSIKSKYKEVPGNNLDIGKEYLEKVIQYPLCIPQLTQAEVNQYIACLLLKQTLADDEKFKKILNIVYTLAPNQELSMELINNQAPDLAETCKNDMALARQISSVLAPSINGNPRQCKRFLNTLYMRIKLSKARSVTLDRNILAKLMLAEYFNPEFFKAVTKPVNREFFKAFEKGEELNDENPFAVWKEKDWVQRWMQNGTRLEDEKLDKYVYFADVKNRYGQSNLDLLSPTARQCYELLIDGTEMNRGNALKLVDRLAPGESYYCIRGLCSDRE
;
A
#
# COMPACT_ATOMS: atom_id res chain seq x y z
N MET A 1 6.25 -22.20 23.78
CA MET A 1 6.49 -20.86 24.38
C MET A 1 5.63 -20.66 25.62
N PHE A 2 4.29 -20.54 25.50
CA PHE A 2 3.41 -20.26 26.66
C PHE A 2 3.53 -21.27 27.83
N GLU A 3 3.68 -22.57 27.55
CA GLU A 3 3.92 -23.59 28.59
C GLU A 3 5.24 -23.36 29.35
N ALA A 4 6.30 -22.96 28.64
CA ALA A 4 7.59 -22.65 29.25
C ALA A 4 7.51 -21.36 30.07
N MET A 5 6.82 -20.33 29.59
CA MET A 5 6.61 -19.07 30.33
C MET A 5 5.88 -19.31 31.65
N ARG A 6 4.93 -20.25 31.68
CA ARG A 6 4.19 -20.60 32.90
C ARG A 6 5.09 -21.08 34.03
N LEU A 7 6.23 -21.73 33.75
CA LEU A 7 7.19 -22.14 34.78
C LEU A 7 7.84 -20.94 35.48
N PHE A 8 7.98 -19.83 34.77
CA PHE A 8 8.64 -18.62 35.22
C PHE A 8 7.68 -17.58 35.78
N LEU A 9 6.37 -17.69 35.49
CA LEU A 9 5.33 -16.80 36.05
C LEU A 9 5.20 -16.90 37.58
N PHE A 10 5.73 -17.95 38.21
CA PHE A 10 5.71 -18.12 39.67
C PHE A 10 6.93 -17.53 40.38
N VAL A 11 7.91 -16.99 39.64
CA VAL A 11 9.10 -16.34 40.21
C VAL A 11 8.76 -14.90 40.59
N GLU A 12 9.02 -14.54 41.85
CA GLU A 12 8.77 -13.19 42.35
C GLU A 12 9.57 -12.14 41.57
N GLY A 13 8.93 -11.02 41.22
CA GLY A 13 9.53 -9.92 40.47
C GLY A 13 9.63 -10.13 38.95
N MET A 14 9.16 -11.27 38.42
CA MET A 14 9.20 -11.55 36.98
C MET A 14 7.91 -11.09 36.27
N SER A 15 8.06 -10.37 35.17
CA SER A 15 6.94 -10.00 34.29
C SER A 15 7.26 -10.35 32.83
N PHE A 16 6.25 -10.75 32.08
CA PHE A 16 6.35 -11.03 30.65
C PHE A 16 5.45 -10.08 29.87
N VAL A 17 6.04 -9.34 28.94
CA VAL A 17 5.30 -8.50 27.99
C VAL A 17 5.26 -9.21 26.64
N ILE A 18 4.05 -9.48 26.15
CA ILE A 18 3.83 -10.23 24.91
C ILE A 18 3.20 -9.30 23.88
N GLY A 19 3.94 -8.98 22.81
CA GLY A 19 3.41 -8.28 21.65
C GLY A 19 3.09 -9.27 20.54
N ALA A 20 1.81 -9.55 20.29
CA ALA A 20 1.40 -10.50 19.27
C ALA A 20 -0.01 -10.19 18.72
N ASP A 21 -0.30 -10.71 17.52
CA ASP A 21 -1.65 -10.67 16.95
C ASP A 21 -2.49 -11.79 17.58
N GLU A 22 -3.49 -11.39 18.36
CA GLU A 22 -4.39 -12.30 19.07
C GLU A 22 -5.01 -13.34 18.14
N ARG A 23 -5.39 -12.94 16.91
CA ARG A 23 -6.07 -13.81 15.95
C ARG A 23 -5.15 -14.92 15.45
N LEU A 24 -3.88 -14.59 15.20
CA LEU A 24 -2.88 -15.58 14.79
C LEU A 24 -2.60 -16.57 15.92
N ILE A 25 -2.50 -16.09 17.16
CA ILE A 25 -2.30 -16.98 18.31
C ILE A 25 -3.51 -17.90 18.50
N GLN A 26 -4.73 -17.36 18.48
CA GLN A 26 -5.96 -18.15 18.59
C GLN A 26 -6.04 -19.22 17.48
N TYR A 27 -5.70 -18.86 16.25
CA TYR A 27 -5.65 -19.78 15.12
C TYR A 27 -4.62 -20.91 15.34
N SER A 28 -3.41 -20.57 15.81
CA SER A 28 -2.37 -21.56 16.12
C SER A 28 -2.78 -22.50 17.26
N ILE A 29 -3.43 -21.98 18.30
CA ILE A 29 -3.95 -22.79 19.42
C ILE A 29 -5.05 -23.73 18.91
N LYS A 30 -6.05 -23.20 18.20
CA LYS A 30 -7.10 -24.02 17.56
C LYS A 30 -6.51 -25.12 16.69
N SER A 31 -5.44 -24.81 15.95
CA SER A 31 -4.79 -25.77 15.08
C SER A 31 -4.04 -26.88 15.82
N LYS A 32 -3.51 -26.59 17.02
CA LYS A 32 -2.80 -27.56 17.86
C LYS A 32 -3.76 -28.47 18.65
N TYR A 33 -4.96 -27.99 18.99
CA TYR A 33 -5.94 -28.70 19.83
C TYR A 33 -7.21 -29.15 19.06
N LYS A 34 -7.07 -29.52 17.77
CA LYS A 34 -8.20 -29.90 16.88
C LYS A 34 -8.99 -31.15 17.33
N GLU A 35 -8.45 -31.97 18.21
CA GLU A 35 -9.01 -33.29 18.57
C GLU A 35 -9.91 -33.32 19.81
N VAL A 36 -10.32 -32.17 20.37
CA VAL A 36 -11.22 -32.16 21.54
C VAL A 36 -12.68 -32.30 21.05
N PRO A 37 -13.34 -33.47 21.21
CA PRO A 37 -14.68 -33.69 20.70
C PRO A 37 -15.70 -32.92 21.55
N GLY A 38 -16.64 -32.22 20.91
CA GLY A 38 -17.89 -31.79 21.55
C GLY A 38 -17.94 -30.39 22.18
N ASN A 39 -16.91 -29.55 22.08
CA ASN A 39 -16.97 -28.20 22.61
C ASN A 39 -17.02 -27.14 21.50
N ASN A 40 -18.18 -26.50 21.33
CA ASN A 40 -18.35 -25.22 20.61
C ASN A 40 -17.65 -24.04 21.32
N LEU A 41 -16.69 -24.30 22.20
CA LEU A 41 -15.96 -23.29 22.95
C LEU A 41 -14.78 -22.77 22.13
N ASP A 42 -14.56 -21.46 22.17
CA ASP A 42 -13.39 -20.84 21.56
C ASP A 42 -12.15 -21.12 22.42
N ILE A 43 -11.61 -22.34 22.29
CA ILE A 43 -10.43 -22.83 23.03
C ILE A 43 -9.26 -21.83 22.94
N GLY A 44 -9.10 -21.17 21.79
CA GLY A 44 -8.06 -20.17 21.59
C GLY A 44 -8.24 -18.96 22.50
N LYS A 45 -9.47 -18.46 22.61
CA LYS A 45 -9.79 -17.30 23.44
C LYS A 45 -9.65 -17.63 24.94
N GLU A 46 -10.22 -18.75 25.40
CA GLU A 46 -10.10 -19.15 26.81
C GLU A 46 -8.66 -19.41 27.23
N TYR A 47 -7.85 -19.97 26.33
CA TYR A 47 -6.44 -20.18 26.59
C TYR A 47 -5.71 -18.85 26.80
N LEU A 48 -5.98 -17.86 25.95
CA LEU A 48 -5.40 -16.53 26.09
C LEU A 48 -5.87 -15.83 27.37
N GLU A 49 -7.15 -15.92 27.73
CA GLU A 49 -7.67 -15.38 29.00
C GLU A 49 -6.99 -16.02 30.23
N LYS A 50 -6.64 -17.31 30.17
CA LYS A 50 -5.93 -18.00 31.26
C LYS A 50 -4.45 -17.64 31.37
N VAL A 51 -3.81 -17.31 30.24
CA VAL A 51 -2.36 -17.06 30.19
C VAL A 51 -2.04 -15.57 30.33
N ILE A 52 -2.89 -14.70 29.77
CA ILE A 52 -2.72 -13.25 29.77
C ILE A 52 -3.53 -12.65 30.92
N GLN A 53 -2.83 -12.13 31.94
CA GLN A 53 -3.48 -11.50 33.10
C GLN A 53 -4.06 -10.12 32.77
N TYR A 54 -3.35 -9.34 31.95
CA TYR A 54 -3.70 -7.97 31.60
C TYR A 54 -3.63 -7.78 30.08
N PRO A 55 -4.75 -7.97 29.35
CA PRO A 55 -4.78 -7.71 27.92
C PRO A 55 -4.74 -6.20 27.67
N LEU A 56 -3.72 -5.75 26.93
CA LEU A 56 -3.60 -4.37 26.47
C LEU A 56 -3.70 -4.33 24.95
N CYS A 57 -4.79 -3.77 24.44
CA CYS A 57 -5.00 -3.56 23.01
C CYS A 57 -4.57 -2.15 22.63
N ILE A 58 -3.64 -2.03 21.69
CA ILE A 58 -3.26 -0.73 21.12
C ILE A 58 -4.42 -0.26 20.23
N PRO A 59 -4.99 0.93 20.47
CA PRO A 59 -6.07 1.46 19.64
C PRO A 59 -5.59 1.72 18.22
N GLN A 60 -6.51 1.62 17.26
CA GLN A 60 -6.24 2.00 15.88
C GLN A 60 -6.06 3.52 15.78
N LEU A 61 -5.16 3.96 14.91
CA LEU A 61 -4.97 5.38 14.66
C LEU A 61 -6.23 5.98 14.02
N THR A 62 -6.71 7.07 14.60
CA THR A 62 -7.72 7.96 14.02
C THR A 62 -7.18 8.64 12.76
N GLN A 63 -8.05 9.30 11.99
CA GLN A 63 -7.62 10.02 10.78
C GLN A 63 -6.63 11.15 11.09
N ALA A 64 -6.84 11.87 12.20
CA ALA A 64 -5.93 12.89 12.68
C ALA A 64 -4.57 12.30 13.07
N GLU A 65 -4.55 11.17 13.77
CA GLU A 65 -3.30 10.51 14.16
C GLU A 65 -2.56 9.88 12.96
N VAL A 66 -3.28 9.39 11.94
CA VAL A 66 -2.65 8.96 10.68
C VAL A 66 -1.99 10.15 9.99
N ASN A 67 -2.65 11.32 9.97
CA ASN A 67 -2.06 12.54 9.44
C ASN A 67 -0.80 12.95 10.21
N GLN A 68 -0.87 12.99 11.54
CA GLN A 68 0.27 13.28 12.41
C GLN A 68 1.43 12.30 12.16
N TYR A 69 1.15 11.01 12.08
CA TYR A 69 2.14 9.98 11.84
C TYR A 69 2.87 10.17 10.50
N ILE A 70 2.11 10.43 9.43
CA ILE A 70 2.67 10.71 8.11
C ILE A 70 3.49 12.00 8.16
N ALA A 71 2.95 13.08 8.73
CA ALA A 71 3.64 14.36 8.87
C ALA A 71 4.98 14.18 9.59
N CYS A 72 5.02 13.51 10.74
CA CYS A 72 6.24 13.23 11.48
C CYS A 72 7.27 12.45 10.65
N LEU A 73 6.84 11.46 9.87
CA LEU A 73 7.74 10.70 8.99
C LEU A 73 8.32 11.54 7.85
N LEU A 74 7.52 12.43 7.27
CA LEU A 74 7.98 13.35 6.23
C LEU A 74 8.93 14.40 6.82
N LEU A 75 8.54 15.04 7.93
CA LEU A 75 9.30 16.07 8.61
C LEU A 75 10.63 15.55 9.16
N LYS A 76 10.69 14.32 9.67
CA LYS A 76 11.96 13.70 10.10
C LYS A 76 12.99 13.63 8.97
N GLN A 77 12.54 13.50 7.73
CA GLN A 77 13.44 13.43 6.59
C GLN A 77 13.93 14.81 6.14
N THR A 78 13.06 15.82 6.22
CA THR A 78 13.40 17.20 5.83
C THR A 78 14.18 17.93 6.92
N LEU A 79 13.78 17.74 8.17
CA LEU A 79 14.47 18.21 9.37
C LEU A 79 15.52 17.17 9.76
N ALA A 80 16.63 17.12 9.01
CA ALA A 80 17.75 16.22 9.30
C ALA A 80 18.46 16.53 10.65
N ASP A 81 18.17 17.71 11.23
CA ASP A 81 18.61 18.13 12.56
C ASP A 81 17.65 17.60 13.63
N ASP A 82 18.15 16.68 14.46
CA ASP A 82 17.39 16.04 15.53
C ASP A 82 16.79 17.05 16.52
N GLU A 83 17.44 18.20 16.77
CA GLU A 83 16.90 19.22 17.68
C GLU A 83 15.67 19.93 17.11
N LYS A 84 15.69 20.24 15.81
CA LYS A 84 14.52 20.81 15.12
C LYS A 84 13.36 19.83 15.08
N PHE A 85 13.66 18.54 14.83
CA PHE A 85 12.63 17.51 14.85
C PHE A 85 12.05 17.27 16.25
N LYS A 86 12.88 17.31 17.31
CA LYS A 86 12.42 17.24 18.70
C LYS A 86 11.46 18.37 19.05
N LYS A 87 11.69 19.60 18.57
CA LYS A 87 10.72 20.71 18.76
C LYS A 87 9.34 20.33 18.21
N ILE A 88 9.27 19.77 16.99
CA ILE A 88 8.01 19.31 16.40
C ILE A 88 7.39 18.16 17.19
N LEU A 89 8.20 17.18 17.65
CA LEU A 89 7.68 16.08 18.48
C LEU A 89 7.06 16.59 19.79
N ASN A 90 7.67 17.58 20.43
CA ASN A 90 7.11 18.20 21.63
C ASN A 90 5.74 18.82 21.36
N ILE A 91 5.53 19.47 20.21
CA ILE A 91 4.21 19.96 19.79
C ILE A 91 3.24 18.78 19.68
N VAL A 92 3.62 17.71 18.98
CA VAL A 92 2.77 16.53 18.78
C VAL A 92 2.39 15.85 20.10
N TYR A 93 3.30 15.77 21.07
CA TYR A 93 3.02 15.20 22.39
C TYR A 93 2.04 16.02 23.23
N THR A 94 1.83 17.31 22.91
CA THR A 94 0.82 18.14 23.58
C THR A 94 -0.58 18.01 23.00
N LEU A 95 -0.73 17.32 21.85
CA LEU A 95 -2.02 17.19 21.18
C LEU A 95 -2.93 16.20 21.92
N ALA A 96 -4.19 16.57 22.03
CA ALA A 96 -5.23 15.67 22.50
C ALA A 96 -5.49 14.55 21.46
N PRO A 97 -6.04 13.39 21.89
CA PRO A 97 -6.50 12.37 20.96
C PRO A 97 -7.42 12.97 19.89
N ASN A 98 -7.24 12.55 18.63
CA ASN A 98 -8.01 13.03 17.47
C ASN A 98 -7.84 14.52 17.11
N GLN A 99 -6.88 15.24 17.70
CA GLN A 99 -6.56 16.62 17.31
C GLN A 99 -5.64 16.65 16.08
N GLU A 100 -5.98 17.41 15.02
CA GLU A 100 -5.12 17.51 13.83
C GLU A 100 -3.84 18.32 14.12
N LEU A 101 -2.69 17.89 13.59
CA LEU A 101 -1.48 18.71 13.56
C LEU A 101 -1.64 19.74 12.42
N SER A 102 -1.84 21.01 12.77
CA SER A 102 -2.03 22.08 11.79
C SER A 102 -0.78 22.92 11.60
N MET A 103 -0.71 23.61 10.44
CA MET A 103 0.34 24.60 10.19
C MET A 103 0.28 25.78 11.15
N GLU A 104 -0.91 26.14 11.64
CA GLU A 104 -1.10 27.22 12.62
C GLU A 104 -0.43 26.87 13.96
N LEU A 105 -0.56 25.63 14.42
CA LEU A 105 0.09 25.16 15.65
C LEU A 105 1.61 25.19 15.52
N ILE A 106 2.14 24.76 14.36
CA ILE A 106 3.57 24.84 14.08
C ILE A 106 4.04 26.29 14.01
N ASN A 107 3.30 27.18 13.36
CA ASN A 107 3.66 28.59 13.26
C ASN A 107 3.67 29.30 14.62
N ASN A 108 2.74 28.95 15.52
CA ASN A 108 2.66 29.54 16.84
C ASN A 108 3.79 29.06 17.79
N GLN A 109 4.16 27.77 17.71
CA GLN A 109 5.13 27.17 18.64
C GLN A 109 6.57 27.09 18.08
N ALA A 110 6.73 27.08 16.76
CA ALA A 110 8.01 26.97 16.05
C ALA A 110 8.00 27.76 14.72
N PRO A 111 7.89 29.10 14.77
CA PRO A 111 7.82 29.94 13.57
C PRO A 111 9.05 29.83 12.67
N ASP A 112 10.22 29.51 13.24
CA ASP A 112 11.49 29.26 12.53
C ASP A 112 11.42 28.04 11.61
N LEU A 113 10.51 27.09 11.87
CA LEU A 113 10.37 25.85 11.12
C LEU A 113 9.17 25.84 10.18
N ALA A 114 8.20 26.76 10.35
CA ALA A 114 6.93 26.75 9.64
C ALA A 114 7.09 26.70 8.11
N GLU A 115 7.94 27.55 7.52
CA GLU A 115 8.12 27.57 6.07
C GLU A 115 8.76 26.28 5.53
N THR A 116 9.67 25.67 6.31
CA THR A 116 10.32 24.40 5.92
C THR A 116 9.33 23.23 5.99
N CYS A 117 8.43 23.23 6.98
CA CYS A 117 7.45 22.18 7.21
C CYS A 117 6.27 22.22 6.21
N LYS A 118 5.99 23.37 5.60
CA LYS A 118 4.80 23.63 4.79
C LYS A 118 4.52 22.57 3.71
N ASN A 119 5.52 22.23 2.91
CA ASN A 119 5.38 21.27 1.81
C ASN A 119 5.11 19.85 2.31
N ASP A 120 5.79 19.42 3.38
CA ASP A 120 5.60 18.09 3.94
C ASP A 120 4.25 17.96 4.66
N MET A 121 3.80 19.03 5.33
CA MET A 121 2.47 19.09 5.95
C MET A 121 1.36 19.03 4.90
N ALA A 122 1.50 19.75 3.78
CA ALA A 122 0.57 19.68 2.66
C ALA A 122 0.51 18.26 2.07
N LEU A 123 1.67 17.65 1.81
CA LEU A 123 1.75 16.27 1.32
C LEU A 123 1.17 15.26 2.33
N ALA A 124 1.41 15.45 3.62
CA ALA A 124 0.85 14.60 4.67
C ALA A 124 -0.68 14.64 4.66
N ARG A 125 -1.27 15.84 4.58
CA ARG A 125 -2.72 16.05 4.50
C ARG A 125 -3.32 15.46 3.24
N GLN A 126 -2.67 15.64 2.10
CA GLN A 126 -3.06 15.03 0.84
C GLN A 126 -3.10 13.50 0.94
N ILE A 127 -2.06 12.88 1.50
CA ILE A 127 -1.99 11.42 1.61
C ILE A 127 -3.01 10.92 2.63
N SER A 128 -3.07 11.52 3.81
CA SER A 128 -3.91 11.04 4.91
C SER A 128 -5.40 11.12 4.60
N SER A 129 -5.86 12.13 3.85
CA SER A 129 -7.28 12.30 3.52
C SER A 129 -7.88 11.12 2.74
N VAL A 130 -7.06 10.44 1.94
CA VAL A 130 -7.46 9.26 1.16
C VAL A 130 -7.01 7.96 1.82
N LEU A 131 -5.79 7.96 2.39
CA LEU A 131 -5.18 6.76 2.94
C LEU A 131 -5.82 6.35 4.26
N ALA A 132 -6.08 7.29 5.18
CA ALA A 132 -6.54 6.97 6.53
C ALA A 132 -7.88 6.22 6.57
N PRO A 133 -8.92 6.62 5.81
CA PRO A 133 -10.18 5.88 5.74
C PRO A 133 -10.02 4.47 5.14
N SER A 134 -8.98 4.26 4.32
CA SER A 134 -8.82 3.04 3.52
C SER A 134 -7.95 1.97 4.20
N ILE A 135 -7.26 2.30 5.30
CA ILE A 135 -6.32 1.39 6.00
C ILE A 135 -6.74 1.03 7.42
N ASN A 136 -7.91 1.49 7.89
CA ASN A 136 -8.41 1.30 9.26
C ASN A 136 -7.32 1.57 10.33
N GLY A 137 -6.60 2.67 10.18
CA GLY A 137 -5.56 3.09 11.14
C GLY A 137 -4.30 2.22 11.20
N ASN A 138 -4.04 1.32 10.23
CA ASN A 138 -2.87 0.43 10.26
C ASN A 138 -1.54 1.17 9.95
N PRO A 139 -0.64 1.40 10.95
CA PRO A 139 0.56 2.22 10.75
C PRO A 139 1.58 1.57 9.79
N ARG A 140 1.59 0.23 9.69
CA ARG A 140 2.46 -0.51 8.77
C ARG A 140 2.11 -0.18 7.32
N GLN A 141 0.82 -0.04 7.01
CA GLN A 141 0.37 0.32 5.66
C GLN A 141 0.79 1.76 5.31
N CYS A 142 0.67 2.71 6.25
CA CYS A 142 1.21 4.07 6.08
C CYS A 142 2.70 4.05 5.75
N LYS A 143 3.50 3.38 6.58
CA LYS A 143 4.96 3.29 6.39
C LYS A 143 5.30 2.63 5.05
N ARG A 144 4.60 1.55 4.68
CA ARG A 144 4.82 0.86 3.40
C ARG A 144 4.52 1.78 2.21
N PHE A 145 3.42 2.54 2.27
CA PHE A 145 3.08 3.52 1.24
C PHE A 145 4.17 4.59 1.10
N LEU A 146 4.58 5.22 2.20
CA LEU A 146 5.62 6.25 2.21
C LEU A 146 6.98 5.73 1.74
N ASN A 147 7.39 4.54 2.19
CA ASN A 147 8.63 3.92 1.73
C ASN A 147 8.61 3.69 0.22
N THR A 148 7.47 3.25 -0.32
CA THR A 148 7.31 3.05 -1.76
C THR A 148 7.40 4.38 -2.52
N LEU A 149 6.77 5.44 -2.00
CA LEU A 149 6.83 6.78 -2.57
C LEU A 149 8.28 7.28 -2.61
N TYR A 150 9.00 7.17 -1.50
CA TYR A 150 10.40 7.58 -1.42
C TYR A 150 11.32 6.77 -2.34
N MET A 151 11.12 5.46 -2.42
CA MET A 151 11.88 4.62 -3.34
C MET A 151 11.67 5.06 -4.79
N ARG A 152 10.43 5.35 -5.20
CA ARG A 152 10.12 5.82 -6.55
C ARG A 152 10.74 7.18 -6.86
N ILE A 153 10.71 8.12 -5.91
CA ILE A 153 11.39 9.42 -6.05
C ILE A 153 12.91 9.25 -6.17
N LYS A 154 13.52 8.39 -5.34
CA LYS A 154 14.97 8.12 -5.42
C LYS A 154 15.35 7.48 -6.75
N LEU A 155 14.54 6.53 -7.24
CA LEU A 155 14.74 5.89 -8.55
C LEU A 155 14.59 6.89 -9.71
N SER A 156 13.65 7.84 -9.62
CA SER A 156 13.49 8.86 -10.65
C SER A 156 14.70 9.78 -10.71
N LYS A 157 15.20 10.23 -9.55
CA LYS A 157 16.42 11.04 -9.45
C LYS A 157 17.64 10.31 -10.01
N ALA A 158 17.79 9.02 -9.74
CA ALA A 158 18.88 8.21 -10.29
C ALA A 158 18.84 8.10 -11.83
N ARG A 159 17.66 8.27 -12.44
CA ARG A 159 17.46 8.31 -13.89
C ARG A 159 17.39 9.73 -14.47
N SER A 160 17.73 10.75 -13.68
CA SER A 160 17.63 12.17 -14.07
C SER A 160 16.21 12.59 -14.46
N VAL A 161 15.18 11.95 -13.89
CA VAL A 161 13.77 12.32 -14.06
C VAL A 161 13.25 12.98 -12.78
N THR A 162 12.83 14.23 -12.90
CA THR A 162 12.18 14.97 -11.81
C THR A 162 10.69 14.65 -11.79
N LEU A 163 10.22 14.16 -10.64
CA LEU A 163 8.80 13.90 -10.38
C LEU A 163 8.32 14.79 -9.25
N ASP A 164 7.11 15.33 -9.39
CA ASP A 164 6.42 16.00 -8.28
C ASP A 164 5.92 14.95 -7.26
N ARG A 165 6.20 15.21 -5.98
CA ARG A 165 5.85 14.30 -4.87
C ARG A 165 4.34 14.16 -4.70
N ASN A 166 3.60 15.26 -4.84
CA ASN A 166 2.16 15.33 -4.68
C ASN A 166 1.45 14.58 -5.80
N ILE A 167 1.90 14.77 -7.04
CA ILE A 167 1.34 14.06 -8.21
C ILE A 167 1.59 12.56 -8.11
N LEU A 168 2.83 12.18 -7.80
CA LEU A 168 3.18 10.78 -7.63
C LEU A 168 2.37 10.14 -6.50
N ALA A 169 2.24 10.81 -5.36
CA ALA A 169 1.44 10.32 -4.24
C ALA A 169 -0.05 10.16 -4.61
N LYS A 170 -0.65 11.13 -5.32
CA LYS A 170 -2.02 11.04 -5.83
C LYS A 170 -2.21 9.81 -6.71
N LEU A 171 -1.33 9.61 -7.69
CA LEU A 171 -1.39 8.45 -8.59
C LEU A 171 -1.19 7.13 -7.84
N MET A 172 -0.27 7.09 -6.88
CA MET A 172 0.00 5.91 -6.05
C MET A 172 -1.20 5.49 -5.20
N LEU A 173 -2.00 6.44 -4.71
CA LEU A 173 -3.23 6.12 -3.98
C LEU A 173 -4.25 5.43 -4.88
N ALA A 174 -4.40 5.89 -6.13
CA ALA A 174 -5.24 5.24 -7.13
C ALA A 174 -4.72 3.84 -7.47
N GLU A 175 -3.43 3.69 -7.74
CA GLU A 175 -2.82 2.38 -8.01
C GLU A 175 -3.04 1.39 -6.85
N TYR A 176 -2.98 1.87 -5.61
CA TYR A 176 -3.07 1.02 -4.43
C TYR A 176 -4.49 0.54 -4.12
N PHE A 177 -5.49 1.43 -4.21
CA PHE A 177 -6.87 1.12 -3.79
C PHE A 177 -7.84 0.88 -4.94
N ASN A 178 -7.55 1.39 -6.14
CA ASN A 178 -8.45 1.30 -7.28
C ASN A 178 -7.66 1.13 -8.60
N PRO A 179 -7.08 -0.07 -8.85
CA PRO A 179 -6.22 -0.31 -10.01
C PRO A 179 -6.90 -0.04 -11.36
N GLU A 180 -8.19 -0.35 -11.49
CA GLU A 180 -8.95 -0.10 -12.72
C GLU A 180 -9.15 1.41 -12.96
N PHE A 181 -9.45 2.17 -11.90
CA PHE A 181 -9.49 3.63 -11.99
C PHE A 181 -8.10 4.19 -12.37
N PHE A 182 -7.03 3.71 -11.74
CA PHE A 182 -5.66 4.11 -12.09
C PHE A 182 -5.32 3.86 -13.56
N LYS A 183 -5.65 2.67 -14.10
CA LYS A 183 -5.50 2.37 -15.53
C LYS A 183 -6.30 3.34 -16.39
N ALA A 184 -7.53 3.66 -16.01
CA ALA A 184 -8.35 4.61 -16.74
C ALA A 184 -7.75 6.02 -16.76
N VAL A 185 -7.25 6.51 -15.61
CA VAL A 185 -6.60 7.84 -15.46
C VAL A 185 -5.29 7.95 -16.24
N THR A 186 -4.53 6.85 -16.31
CA THR A 186 -3.19 6.84 -16.93
C THR A 186 -3.20 6.53 -18.43
N LYS A 187 -4.31 6.06 -18.99
CA LYS A 187 -4.47 5.83 -20.43
C LYS A 187 -4.41 7.15 -21.20
N PRO A 188 -3.50 7.31 -22.18
CA PRO A 188 -3.38 8.55 -22.96
C PRO A 188 -4.67 8.97 -23.68
N VAL A 189 -5.44 8.00 -24.17
CA VAL A 189 -6.72 8.24 -24.87
C VAL A 189 -7.77 8.88 -23.95
N ASN A 190 -7.68 8.63 -22.65
CA ASN A 190 -8.64 9.12 -21.66
C ASN A 190 -8.28 10.50 -21.10
N ARG A 191 -7.20 11.12 -21.59
CA ARG A 191 -6.62 12.32 -20.98
C ARG A 191 -7.58 13.51 -20.96
N GLU A 192 -8.23 13.78 -22.08
CA GLU A 192 -9.20 14.88 -22.19
C GLU A 192 -10.48 14.59 -21.40
N PHE A 193 -10.98 13.35 -21.43
CA PHE A 193 -12.10 12.92 -20.59
C PHE A 193 -11.81 13.04 -19.09
N PHE A 194 -10.58 12.75 -18.68
CA PHE A 194 -10.15 12.89 -17.29
C PHE A 194 -10.03 14.37 -16.87
N LYS A 195 -9.58 15.27 -17.76
CA LYS A 195 -9.55 16.71 -17.47
C LYS A 195 -10.95 17.26 -17.19
N ALA A 196 -11.94 16.90 -18.01
CA ALA A 196 -13.33 17.26 -17.78
C ALA A 196 -13.84 16.71 -16.43
N PHE A 197 -13.49 15.45 -16.12
CA PHE A 197 -13.80 14.83 -14.85
C PHE A 197 -13.17 15.54 -13.64
N GLU A 198 -11.90 15.93 -13.73
CA GLU A 198 -11.18 16.64 -12.67
C GLU A 198 -11.68 18.07 -12.42
N LYS A 199 -12.20 18.73 -13.47
CA LYS A 199 -12.84 20.04 -13.36
C LYS A 199 -14.27 19.99 -12.81
N GLY A 200 -14.89 18.81 -12.76
CA GLY A 200 -16.28 18.65 -12.36
C GLY A 200 -17.27 19.10 -13.43
N GLU A 201 -16.87 19.08 -14.70
CA GLU A 201 -17.77 19.33 -15.83
C GLU A 201 -18.84 18.22 -15.93
N GLU A 202 -19.99 18.52 -16.56
CA GLU A 202 -20.99 17.49 -16.84
C GLU A 202 -20.37 16.41 -17.74
N LEU A 203 -20.48 15.17 -17.30
CA LEU A 203 -19.91 14.02 -18.01
C LEU A 203 -20.97 13.52 -18.99
N ASN A 204 -20.64 13.52 -20.28
CA ASN A 204 -21.45 12.85 -21.28
C ASN A 204 -21.44 11.33 -21.05
N ASP A 205 -22.45 10.62 -21.58
CA ASP A 205 -22.56 9.16 -21.47
C ASP A 205 -21.35 8.39 -22.05
N GLU A 206 -20.59 9.03 -22.94
CA GLU A 206 -19.35 8.50 -23.52
C GLU A 206 -18.13 8.58 -22.58
N ASN A 207 -18.21 9.35 -21.48
CA ASN A 207 -17.09 9.54 -20.60
C ASN A 207 -16.85 8.29 -19.74
N PRO A 208 -15.71 7.59 -19.86
CA PRO A 208 -15.45 6.36 -19.11
C PRO A 208 -15.46 6.59 -17.59
N PHE A 209 -15.22 7.82 -17.12
CA PHE A 209 -15.13 8.15 -15.70
C PHE A 209 -16.49 8.27 -15.00
N ALA A 210 -17.61 8.28 -15.73
CA ALA A 210 -18.96 8.41 -15.15
C ALA A 210 -19.25 7.33 -14.08
N VAL A 211 -18.78 6.09 -14.28
CA VAL A 211 -18.95 4.96 -13.37
C VAL A 211 -18.29 5.17 -11.99
N TRP A 212 -17.33 6.09 -11.91
CA TRP A 212 -16.56 6.36 -10.69
C TRP A 212 -16.98 7.65 -9.97
N LYS A 213 -17.83 8.50 -10.59
CA LYS A 213 -18.24 9.80 -10.06
C LYS A 213 -18.90 9.71 -8.67
N GLU A 214 -19.78 8.73 -8.50
CA GLU A 214 -20.55 8.55 -7.26
C GLU A 214 -19.81 7.76 -6.17
N LYS A 215 -18.56 7.32 -6.43
CA LYS A 215 -17.81 6.54 -5.44
C LYS A 215 -17.17 7.48 -4.41
N ASP A 216 -17.53 7.32 -3.14
CA ASP A 216 -16.98 8.11 -2.02
C ASP A 216 -15.44 8.19 -2.01
N TRP A 217 -14.77 7.09 -2.33
CA TRP A 217 -13.30 7.04 -2.38
C TRP A 217 -12.76 7.96 -3.48
N VAL A 218 -13.41 7.99 -4.65
CA VAL A 218 -13.00 8.80 -5.80
C VAL A 218 -13.23 10.27 -5.50
N GLN A 219 -14.37 10.62 -4.88
CA GLN A 219 -14.63 12.00 -4.45
C GLN A 219 -13.54 12.52 -3.49
N ARG A 220 -13.16 11.72 -2.49
CA ARG A 220 -12.04 12.08 -1.58
C ARG A 220 -10.71 12.20 -2.32
N TRP A 221 -10.45 11.28 -3.25
CA TRP A 221 -9.24 11.32 -4.07
C TRP A 221 -9.16 12.55 -4.97
N MET A 222 -10.30 13.02 -5.50
CA MET A 222 -10.40 14.24 -6.30
C MET A 222 -10.18 15.49 -5.46
N GLN A 223 -10.68 15.50 -4.23
CA GLN A 223 -10.57 16.61 -3.26
C GLN A 223 -9.19 16.71 -2.57
N ASN A 224 -8.20 15.89 -2.95
CA ASN A 224 -6.91 15.85 -2.27
C ASN A 224 -5.97 17.04 -2.55
N GLY A 225 -6.44 18.07 -3.26
CA GLY A 225 -5.74 19.35 -3.46
C GLY A 225 -4.67 19.36 -4.54
N THR A 226 -4.36 18.23 -5.18
CA THR A 226 -3.40 18.18 -6.30
C THR A 226 -4.13 17.94 -7.60
N ARG A 227 -3.92 18.77 -8.62
CA ARG A 227 -4.50 18.56 -9.95
C ARG A 227 -3.52 17.81 -10.86
N LEU A 228 -4.06 16.99 -11.75
CA LEU A 228 -3.29 16.24 -12.73
C LEU A 228 -3.43 16.82 -14.14
N GLU A 229 -4.30 17.79 -14.39
CA GLU A 229 -4.68 18.31 -15.71
C GLU A 229 -3.51 18.72 -16.63
N ASP A 230 -2.50 19.41 -16.09
CA ASP A 230 -1.42 20.00 -16.88
C ASP A 230 -0.18 19.09 -17.02
N GLU A 231 -0.11 18.01 -16.26
CA GLU A 231 1.10 17.22 -16.12
C GLU A 231 1.14 15.98 -17.00
N LYS A 232 2.20 15.81 -17.78
CA LYS A 232 2.42 14.60 -18.58
C LYS A 232 2.59 13.39 -17.65
N LEU A 233 1.60 12.50 -17.65
CA LEU A 233 1.55 11.38 -16.72
C LEU A 233 2.52 10.24 -17.08
N ASP A 234 2.99 10.16 -18.32
CA ASP A 234 3.85 9.07 -18.81
C ASP A 234 5.09 8.86 -17.93
N LYS A 235 5.73 9.98 -17.52
CA LYS A 235 6.90 9.94 -16.63
C LYS A 235 6.55 9.32 -15.27
N TYR A 236 5.35 9.56 -14.75
CA TYR A 236 4.91 9.00 -13.47
C TYR A 236 4.51 7.52 -13.60
N VAL A 237 3.79 7.17 -14.68
CA VAL A 237 3.36 5.78 -14.95
C VAL A 237 4.55 4.84 -14.99
N TYR A 238 5.64 5.25 -15.63
CA TYR A 238 6.87 4.46 -15.70
C TYR A 238 7.43 4.05 -14.32
N PHE A 239 7.35 4.94 -13.31
CA PHE A 239 7.78 4.65 -11.94
C PHE A 239 6.65 4.11 -11.05
N ALA A 240 5.40 4.28 -11.44
CA ALA A 240 4.24 3.81 -10.70
C ALA A 240 3.93 2.34 -10.99
N ASP A 241 4.10 1.87 -12.22
CA ASP A 241 3.70 0.53 -12.68
C ASP A 241 4.60 -0.63 -12.19
N VAL A 242 5.37 -0.41 -11.11
CA VAL A 242 6.29 -1.41 -10.57
C VAL A 242 5.53 -2.60 -9.94
N LYS A 243 4.28 -2.40 -9.47
CA LYS A 243 3.47 -3.51 -8.94
C LYS A 243 3.01 -4.49 -10.01
N ASN A 244 2.76 -4.05 -11.26
CA ASN A 244 2.50 -5.00 -12.35
C ASN A 244 3.71 -5.90 -12.64
N ARG A 245 4.94 -5.52 -12.25
CA ARG A 245 6.12 -6.37 -12.46
C ARG A 245 6.33 -7.44 -11.39
N TYR A 246 5.75 -7.28 -10.19
CA TYR A 246 5.96 -8.18 -9.04
C TYR A 246 4.80 -9.15 -8.79
N GLY A 247 3.82 -9.22 -9.70
CA GLY A 247 2.67 -10.12 -9.61
C GLY A 247 2.06 -10.53 -10.94
N GLN A 248 2.65 -10.14 -12.08
CA GLN A 248 2.36 -10.80 -13.35
C GLN A 248 2.86 -12.24 -13.25
N SER A 249 2.00 -13.21 -13.60
CA SER A 249 2.48 -14.54 -13.93
C SER A 249 3.55 -14.35 -15.02
N ASN A 250 4.59 -15.18 -15.04
CA ASN A 250 5.64 -15.08 -16.07
C ASN A 250 5.07 -15.09 -17.50
N LEU A 251 3.81 -15.54 -17.69
CA LEU A 251 3.04 -15.46 -18.93
C LEU A 251 2.76 -14.05 -19.46
N ASP A 252 2.50 -13.07 -18.58
CA ASP A 252 2.17 -11.71 -19.03
C ASP A 252 3.41 -10.90 -19.45
N LEU A 253 4.60 -11.44 -19.16
CA LEU A 253 5.90 -10.94 -19.64
C LEU A 253 6.30 -11.54 -20.99
N LEU A 254 5.57 -12.55 -21.49
CA LEU A 254 5.84 -13.21 -22.76
C LEU A 254 5.33 -12.37 -23.93
N SER A 255 6.10 -12.35 -25.02
CA SER A 255 5.62 -11.86 -26.31
C SER A 255 4.33 -12.60 -26.74
N PRO A 256 3.48 -11.98 -27.60
CA PRO A 256 2.26 -12.63 -28.09
C PRO A 256 2.51 -14.02 -28.71
N THR A 257 3.66 -14.19 -29.37
CA THR A 257 4.10 -15.47 -29.95
C THR A 257 4.46 -16.49 -28.87
N ALA A 258 5.15 -16.07 -27.81
CA ALA A 258 5.47 -16.94 -26.68
C ALA A 258 4.24 -17.35 -25.88
N ARG A 259 3.25 -16.46 -25.71
CA ARG A 259 1.97 -16.76 -25.07
C ARG A 259 1.16 -17.78 -25.87
N GLN A 260 1.05 -17.59 -27.18
CA GLN A 260 0.38 -18.54 -28.08
C GLN A 260 1.08 -19.91 -28.06
N CYS A 261 2.42 -19.93 -28.02
CA CYS A 261 3.17 -21.17 -27.88
C CYS A 261 2.89 -21.88 -26.55
N TYR A 262 2.80 -21.14 -25.44
CA TYR A 262 2.47 -21.69 -24.12
C TYR A 262 1.06 -22.30 -24.09
N GLU A 263 0.06 -21.60 -24.62
CA GLU A 263 -1.33 -22.09 -24.68
C GLU A 263 -1.44 -23.40 -25.49
N LEU A 264 -0.75 -23.48 -26.64
CA LEU A 264 -0.69 -24.70 -27.45
C LEU A 264 0.01 -25.87 -26.74
N LEU A 265 0.97 -25.59 -25.86
CA LEU A 265 1.68 -26.60 -25.07
C LEU A 265 0.85 -27.11 -23.88
N ILE A 266 0.06 -26.24 -23.24
CA ILE A 266 -0.90 -26.64 -22.18
C ILE A 266 -2.01 -27.54 -22.74
N ASP A 267 -2.58 -27.17 -23.89
CA ASP A 267 -3.70 -27.89 -24.50
C ASP A 267 -3.35 -29.32 -24.92
N GLY A 268 -2.05 -29.59 -25.15
CA GLY A 268 -1.47 -30.93 -25.01
C GLY A 268 -1.76 -31.93 -26.13
N THR A 269 -2.55 -31.58 -27.15
CA THR A 269 -2.83 -32.44 -28.31
C THR A 269 -1.60 -32.57 -29.23
N GLU A 270 -1.44 -33.71 -29.94
CA GLU A 270 -0.29 -33.94 -30.83
C GLU A 270 -0.18 -32.88 -31.94
N MET A 271 -1.32 -32.43 -32.47
CA MET A 271 -1.39 -31.35 -33.46
C MET A 271 -0.89 -30.01 -32.87
N ASN A 272 -1.30 -29.66 -31.65
CA ASN A 272 -0.91 -28.41 -31.01
C ASN A 272 0.55 -28.44 -30.54
N ARG A 273 1.09 -29.60 -30.15
CA ARG A 273 2.54 -29.78 -29.91
C ARG A 273 3.37 -29.58 -31.18
N GLY A 274 2.91 -30.11 -32.32
CA GLY A 274 3.55 -29.89 -33.62
C GLY A 274 3.55 -28.43 -34.05
N ASN A 275 2.47 -27.70 -33.76
CA ASN A 275 2.37 -26.26 -34.04
C ASN A 275 3.20 -25.41 -33.06
N ALA A 276 3.24 -25.78 -31.78
CA ALA A 276 4.08 -25.12 -30.78
C ALA A 276 5.57 -25.25 -31.11
N LEU A 277 6.05 -26.43 -31.53
CA LEU A 277 7.45 -26.64 -31.91
C LEU A 277 7.91 -25.69 -33.02
N LYS A 278 7.05 -25.39 -34.00
CA LYS A 278 7.34 -24.42 -35.06
C LYS A 278 7.42 -22.97 -34.57
N LEU A 279 6.76 -22.66 -33.46
CA LEU A 279 6.79 -21.34 -32.83
C LEU A 279 7.99 -21.18 -31.89
N VAL A 280 8.45 -22.26 -31.25
CA VAL A 280 9.62 -22.27 -30.35
C VAL A 280 10.89 -21.78 -31.06
N ASP A 281 11.09 -22.14 -32.33
CA ASP A 281 12.24 -21.69 -33.13
C ASP A 281 12.28 -20.18 -33.37
N ARG A 282 11.15 -19.48 -33.15
CA ARG A 282 10.99 -18.03 -33.31
C ARG A 282 11.07 -17.27 -31.99
N LEU A 283 11.22 -17.96 -30.86
CA LEU A 283 11.27 -17.35 -29.54
C LEU A 283 12.69 -16.92 -29.17
N ALA A 284 12.81 -15.81 -28.43
CA ALA A 284 14.08 -15.42 -27.85
C ALA A 284 14.49 -16.43 -26.74
N PRO A 285 15.80 -16.69 -26.54
CA PRO A 285 16.27 -17.71 -25.58
C PRO A 285 15.75 -17.53 -24.15
N GLY A 286 15.54 -16.26 -23.74
CA GLY A 286 14.96 -15.94 -22.44
C GLY A 286 13.48 -16.32 -22.32
N GLU A 287 12.68 -16.18 -23.38
CA GLU A 287 11.24 -16.50 -23.38
C GLU A 287 10.99 -18.00 -23.40
N SER A 288 11.80 -18.76 -24.13
CA SER A 288 11.72 -20.24 -24.17
C SER A 288 11.90 -20.86 -22.79
N TYR A 289 12.79 -20.29 -21.96
CA TYR A 289 13.00 -20.73 -20.57
C TYR A 289 11.74 -20.54 -19.71
N TYR A 290 11.03 -19.41 -19.86
CA TYR A 290 9.81 -19.15 -19.09
C TYR A 290 8.63 -20.04 -19.53
N CYS A 291 8.48 -20.32 -20.83
CA CYS A 291 7.46 -21.25 -21.32
C CYS A 291 7.66 -22.68 -20.79
N ILE A 292 8.90 -23.16 -20.74
CA ILE A 292 9.22 -24.51 -20.23
C ILE A 292 9.02 -24.57 -18.71
N ARG A 293 9.43 -23.54 -17.98
CA ARG A 293 9.29 -23.50 -16.52
C ARG A 293 7.83 -23.47 -16.07
N GLY A 294 6.95 -22.79 -16.80
CA GLY A 294 5.51 -22.77 -16.54
C GLY A 294 4.85 -24.15 -16.67
N LEU A 295 5.27 -24.96 -17.65
CA LEU A 295 4.79 -26.34 -17.84
C LEU A 295 5.21 -27.29 -16.72
N CYS A 296 6.32 -27.01 -16.03
CA CYS A 296 6.80 -27.80 -14.90
C CYS A 296 6.12 -27.42 -13.58
N SER A 297 5.70 -26.16 -13.39
CA SER A 297 5.08 -25.69 -12.15
C SER A 297 3.61 -26.08 -11.98
N ASP A 298 2.88 -26.37 -13.07
CA ASP A 298 1.47 -26.78 -13.03
C ASP A 298 1.30 -28.32 -12.85
N ARG A 299 2.39 -29.07 -12.61
CA ARG A 299 2.38 -30.53 -12.39
C ARG A 299 2.70 -30.98 -10.96
N GLU A 300 2.74 -30.07 -9.99
CA GLU A 300 2.76 -30.35 -8.54
C GLU A 300 1.43 -29.96 -7.91
#